data_AF-A0A6I5CFQ5-F1
#
_entry.id   AF-A0A6I5CFQ5-F1
#
_cell.length_a   1.000
_cell.length_b   1.000
_cell.length_c   1.000
_cell.angle_alpha   90.00
_cell.angle_beta   90.00
_cell.angle_gamma   90.00
#
_symmetry.space_group_name_H-M   'P 1'
#
loop_
_entity.id
_entity.type
_entity.pdbx_description
1 polymer ?
#
loop_
_entity_poly.entity_id
_entity_poly.type
_entity_poly.pdbx_seq_one_letter_code
_entity_poly.pdbx_strand_id
1 'polypeptide(L)'
;MSTARDLLFVTLDVPGDHPVEQGDLSLALAGAELLDLLAGGAVLLIGDRLRPGPHTLSGDPLLDEAAARVQGEEPYESVEDWLWRRGRGLAEGYTAVLEAEGQLTTVRRHRWLPSRP
;
A
#
# COMPACT_ATOMS: atom_id res chain seq x y z
N MET A 1 1.84 -2.74 -13.26
CA MET A 1 1.24 -3.42 -12.11
C MET A 1 2.22 -3.31 -10.97
N SER A 2 1.74 -2.96 -9.78
CA SER A 2 2.53 -2.80 -8.56
C SER A 2 2.40 -4.05 -7.68
N THR A 3 3.44 -4.38 -6.93
CA THR A 3 3.44 -5.49 -5.97
C THR A 3 2.31 -5.32 -4.95
N ALA A 4 2.01 -4.10 -4.51
CA ALA A 4 0.93 -3.83 -3.58
C ALA A 4 -0.45 -4.21 -4.15
N ARG A 5 -0.69 -3.92 -5.42
CA ARG A 5 -1.95 -4.25 -6.08
C ARG A 5 -2.09 -5.75 -6.31
N ASP A 6 -0.99 -6.42 -6.70
CA ASP A 6 -0.96 -7.88 -6.84
C ASP A 6 -1.21 -8.58 -5.49
N LEU A 7 -0.60 -8.07 -4.42
CA LEU A 7 -0.82 -8.56 -3.05
C LEU A 7 -2.31 -8.46 -2.68
N LEU A 8 -2.95 -7.33 -2.95
CA LEU A 8 -4.38 -7.17 -2.67
C LEU A 8 -5.22 -8.17 -3.46
N PHE A 9 -4.96 -8.37 -4.75
CA PHE A 9 -5.70 -9.37 -5.54
C PHE A 9 -5.54 -10.79 -5.00
N VAL A 10 -4.32 -11.18 -4.62
CA VAL A 10 -4.07 -12.50 -4.02
C VAL A 10 -4.83 -12.67 -2.71
N THR A 11 -4.86 -11.64 -1.87
CA THR A 11 -5.68 -11.71 -0.64
C THR A 11 -7.15 -11.88 -0.98
N LEU A 12 -7.70 -11.11 -1.91
CA LEU A 12 -9.12 -11.16 -2.26
C LEU A 12 -9.56 -12.46 -2.95
N ASP A 13 -8.66 -13.13 -3.67
CA ASP A 13 -9.01 -14.29 -4.50
C ASP A 13 -8.99 -15.61 -3.73
N VAL A 14 -8.24 -15.71 -2.62
CA VAL A 14 -8.11 -16.94 -1.85
C VAL A 14 -9.12 -16.97 -0.70
N PRO A 15 -10.10 -17.89 -0.71
CA PRO A 15 -10.94 -18.14 0.47
C PRO A 15 -10.08 -18.75 1.58
N GLY A 16 -9.72 -17.96 2.58
CA GLY A 16 -9.05 -18.44 3.78
C GLY A 16 -10.04 -18.79 4.88
N ASP A 17 -9.78 -19.86 5.64
CA ASP A 17 -10.46 -20.14 6.91
C ASP A 17 -10.09 -19.11 7.99
N HIS A 18 -9.02 -18.34 7.78
CA HIS A 18 -8.62 -17.18 8.58
C HIS A 18 -8.37 -15.99 7.64
N PRO A 19 -9.33 -15.05 7.50
CA PRO A 19 -9.12 -13.84 6.72
C PRO A 19 -8.03 -12.98 7.37
N VAL A 20 -7.20 -12.32 6.54
CA VAL A 20 -6.16 -11.41 7.03
C VAL A 20 -6.83 -10.18 7.65
N GLU A 21 -6.40 -9.79 8.84
CA GLU A 21 -6.93 -8.60 9.49
C GLU A 21 -6.61 -7.34 8.65
N GLN A 22 -7.55 -6.41 8.62
CA GLN A 22 -7.41 -5.19 7.82
C GLN A 22 -6.17 -4.36 8.20
N GLY A 23 -5.78 -4.38 9.48
CA GLY A 23 -4.57 -3.72 9.97
C GLY A 23 -3.30 -4.36 9.40
N ASP A 24 -3.20 -5.69 9.49
CA ASP A 24 -2.07 -6.46 8.95
C ASP A 24 -1.96 -6.30 7.44
N LEU A 25 -3.09 -6.36 6.72
CA LEU A 25 -3.11 -6.12 5.29
C LEU A 25 -2.63 -4.70 4.94
N SER A 26 -3.04 -3.70 5.71
CA SER A 26 -2.62 -2.33 5.44
C SER A 26 -1.12 -2.12 5.65
N LEU A 27 -0.54 -2.77 6.67
CA LEU A 27 0.91 -2.74 6.90
C LEU A 27 1.67 -3.50 5.79
N ALA A 28 1.15 -4.66 5.36
CA ALA A 28 1.74 -5.43 4.25
C ALA A 28 1.69 -4.66 2.92
N LEU A 29 0.59 -3.96 2.64
CA LEU A 29 0.46 -3.09 1.47
C LEU A 29 1.47 -1.93 1.51
N ALA A 30 1.66 -1.30 2.68
CA ALA A 30 2.67 -0.24 2.83
C ALA A 30 4.08 -0.79 2.57
N GLY A 31 4.38 -1.99 3.07
CA GLY A 31 5.65 -2.68 2.77
C GLY A 31 5.84 -2.96 1.28
N ALA A 32 4.79 -3.42 0.59
CA ALA A 32 4.82 -3.66 -0.84
C ALA A 32 5.01 -2.37 -1.66
N GLU A 33 4.33 -1.27 -1.30
CA GLU A 33 4.57 0.03 -1.92
C GLU A 33 6.01 0.49 -1.74
N LEU A 34 6.59 0.34 -0.54
CA LEU A 34 7.98 0.71 -0.30
C LEU A 34 8.95 -0.08 -1.18
N LEU A 35 8.72 -1.39 -1.36
CA LEU A 35 9.53 -2.22 -2.25
C LEU A 35 9.44 -1.74 -3.70
N ASP A 36 8.24 -1.42 -4.18
CA ASP A 36 8.03 -0.90 -5.54
C ASP A 36 8.72 0.47 -5.73
N LEU A 37 8.63 1.36 -4.72
CA LEU A 37 9.28 2.67 -4.76
C LEU A 37 10.80 2.58 -4.74
N LEU A 38 11.36 1.65 -3.96
CA LEU A 38 12.80 1.38 -3.94
C LEU A 38 13.27 0.78 -5.27
N ALA A 39 12.51 -0.17 -5.82
CA ALA A 39 12.82 -0.80 -7.10
C ALA A 39 12.76 0.21 -8.27
N GLY A 40 11.81 1.14 -8.24
CA GLY A 40 11.70 2.23 -9.21
C GLY A 40 12.66 3.40 -8.98
N GLY A 41 13.37 3.43 -7.84
CA GLY A 41 14.26 4.52 -7.47
C GLY A 41 13.56 5.83 -7.09
N ALA A 42 12.23 5.82 -6.96
CA ALA A 42 11.45 6.97 -6.49
C ALA A 42 11.72 7.27 -5.01
N VAL A 43 12.19 6.27 -4.26
CA VAL A 43 12.69 6.41 -2.89
C VAL A 43 14.05 5.73 -2.79
N LEU A 44 14.94 6.31 -1.99
CA LEU A 44 16.26 5.78 -1.68
C LEU A 44 16.36 5.47 -0.19
N LEU A 45 17.08 4.40 0.14
CA LEU A 45 17.32 3.98 1.52
C LEU A 45 18.74 4.37 1.96
N ILE A 46 18.85 5.15 3.04
CA ILE A 46 20.12 5.53 3.67
C ILE A 46 20.11 4.97 5.10
N GLY A 47 20.73 3.79 5.27
CA GLY A 47 20.59 3.03 6.52
C GLY A 47 19.16 2.55 6.70
N ASP A 48 18.47 3.07 7.71
CA ASP A 48 17.05 2.80 8.01
C ASP A 48 16.14 3.98 7.64
N ARG A 49 16.65 5.00 6.94
CA ARG A 49 15.92 6.23 6.61
C ARG A 49 15.60 6.37 5.14
N LEU A 50 14.42 6.91 4.86
CA LEU A 50 13.89 7.10 3.52
C LEU A 50 14.19 8.52 3.02
N ARG A 51 14.81 8.59 1.84
CA ARG A 51 15.08 9.84 1.13
C ARG A 51 14.32 9.83 -0.20
N PRO A 52 13.70 10.95 -0.62
CA PRO A 52 13.11 11.05 -1.95
C PRO A 52 14.16 10.85 -3.05
N GLY A 53 13.85 9.99 -4.00
CA GLY A 53 14.60 9.83 -5.24
C GLY A 53 14.10 10.77 -6.35
N PRO A 54 14.59 10.60 -7.58
CA PRO A 54 14.08 11.35 -8.73
C PRO A 54 12.58 11.10 -8.92
N HIS A 55 11.81 12.18 -9.14
CA HIS A 55 10.39 12.05 -9.43
C HIS A 55 10.18 11.34 -10.77
N THR A 56 9.72 10.09 -10.68
CA THR A 56 9.30 9.27 -11.81
C THR A 56 7.88 8.78 -11.53
N LEU A 57 6.98 9.01 -12.48
CA LEU A 57 5.62 8.51 -12.36
C LEU A 57 5.63 7.01 -12.64
N SER A 58 5.10 6.23 -11.72
CA SER A 58 4.94 4.79 -11.83
C SER A 58 3.75 4.40 -12.73
N GLY A 59 2.81 5.33 -12.93
CA GLY A 59 1.54 5.08 -13.60
C GLY A 59 0.48 4.44 -12.69
N ASP A 60 0.81 4.21 -11.42
CA ASP A 60 -0.12 3.82 -10.36
C ASP A 60 -0.34 5.04 -9.43
N PRO A 61 -1.54 5.65 -9.43
CA PRO A 61 -1.80 6.85 -8.64
C PRO A 61 -1.58 6.67 -7.14
N LEU A 62 -1.79 5.45 -6.59
CA LEU A 62 -1.58 5.17 -5.18
C LEU A 62 -0.07 5.13 -4.86
N LEU A 63 0.72 4.54 -5.75
CA LEU A 63 2.17 4.48 -5.61
C LEU A 63 2.82 5.85 -5.83
N ASP A 64 2.31 6.64 -6.78
CA ASP A 64 2.76 8.02 -7.01
C ASP A 64 2.44 8.93 -5.81
N GLU A 65 1.28 8.73 -5.17
CA GLU A 65 0.92 9.39 -3.92
C GLU A 65 1.86 8.98 -2.77
N ALA A 66 2.20 7.69 -2.67
CA ALA A 66 3.13 7.18 -1.67
C ALA A 66 4.52 7.82 -1.81
N ALA A 67 5.03 7.93 -3.04
CA ALA A 67 6.29 8.61 -3.34
C ALA A 67 6.27 10.08 -2.90
N ALA A 68 5.19 10.80 -3.22
CA ALA A 68 5.02 12.22 -2.88
C ALA A 68 4.93 12.47 -1.35
N ARG A 69 4.60 11.44 -0.57
CA ARG A 69 4.49 11.50 0.89
C ARG A 69 5.79 11.21 1.64
N VAL A 70 6.88 10.90 0.95
CA VAL A 70 8.21 10.78 1.56
C VAL A 70 8.80 12.17 1.80
N GLN A 71 9.20 12.44 3.03
CA GLN A 71 9.72 13.74 3.44
C GLN A 71 11.17 13.92 2.95
N GLY A 72 11.44 15.06 2.31
CA GLY A 72 12.76 15.38 1.75
C GLY A 72 13.68 16.18 2.65
N GLU A 73 13.20 16.61 3.82
CA GLU A 73 13.96 17.42 4.77
C GLU A 73 14.61 16.54 5.83
N GLU A 74 15.83 16.89 6.25
CA GLU A 74 16.49 16.20 7.36
C GLU A 74 15.90 16.66 8.71
N PRO A 75 15.71 15.74 9.68
CA PRO A 75 16.09 14.32 9.61
C PRO A 75 15.10 13.49 8.77
N TYR A 76 15.65 12.68 7.85
CA TYR A 76 14.86 11.76 7.05
C TYR A 76 14.08 10.78 7.93
N GLU A 77 12.85 10.46 7.52
CA GLU A 77 11.96 9.56 8.23
C GLU A 77 12.49 8.12 8.22
N SER A 78 12.29 7.38 9.31
CA SER A 78 12.66 5.97 9.36
C SER A 78 11.69 5.10 8.53
N VAL A 79 12.14 3.93 8.09
CA VAL A 79 11.29 2.93 7.43
C VAL A 79 10.10 2.56 8.31
N GLU A 80 10.34 2.34 9.61
CA GLU A 80 9.28 1.97 10.57
C GLU A 80 8.22 3.07 10.69
N ASP A 81 8.64 4.32 10.91
CA ASP A 81 7.72 5.45 11.06
C ASP A 81 6.89 5.66 9.79
N TRP A 82 7.55 5.53 8.62
CA TRP A 82 6.88 5.66 7.34
C TRP A 82 5.84 4.55 7.12
N LEU A 83 6.19 3.28 7.42
CA LEU A 83 5.26 2.14 7.30
C LEU A 83 4.05 2.32 8.20
N TRP A 84 4.26 2.70 9.46
CA TRP A 84 3.17 2.97 10.40
C TRP A 84 2.31 4.15 9.98
N ARG A 85 2.89 5.18 9.35
CA ARG A 85 2.16 6.34 8.86
C ARG A 85 1.37 6.05 7.58
N ARG A 86 2.00 5.41 6.60
CA ARG A 86 1.41 5.08 5.30
C ARG A 86 0.37 3.97 5.41
N GLY A 87 0.60 2.98 6.27
CA GLY A 87 -0.31 1.86 6.49
C GLY A 87 -1.62 2.23 7.19
N ARG A 88 -1.82 3.45 7.72
CA ARG A 88 -3.10 3.80 8.38
C ARG A 88 -4.24 3.86 7.37
N GLY A 89 -5.12 2.86 7.41
CA GLY A 89 -6.30 2.76 6.54
C GLY A 89 -5.98 2.43 5.09
N LEU A 90 -4.77 1.93 4.78
CA LEU A 90 -4.33 1.75 3.40
C LEU A 90 -5.16 0.69 2.66
N ALA A 91 -5.55 -0.40 3.33
CA ALA A 91 -6.39 -1.43 2.72
C ALA A 91 -7.77 -0.90 2.29
N GLU A 92 -8.38 0.00 3.08
CA GLU A 92 -9.62 0.70 2.70
C GLU A 92 -9.41 1.58 1.47
N GLY A 93 -8.29 2.31 1.42
CA GLY A 93 -7.95 3.17 0.27
C GLY A 93 -7.80 2.38 -1.03
N TYR A 94 -7.04 1.28 -1.00
CA TYR A 94 -6.90 0.42 -2.18
C TYR A 94 -8.23 -0.21 -2.60
N THR A 95 -9.04 -0.66 -1.63
CA THR A 95 -10.36 -1.24 -1.88
C THR A 95 -11.27 -0.23 -2.60
N ALA A 96 -11.32 1.01 -2.11
CA ALA A 96 -12.08 2.10 -2.75
C ALA A 96 -11.63 2.40 -4.19
N VAL A 97 -10.33 2.38 -4.46
CA VAL A 97 -9.79 2.60 -5.82
C VAL A 97 -10.19 1.46 -6.75
N LEU A 98 -10.00 0.20 -6.34
CA LEU A 98 -10.38 -0.94 -7.16
C LEU A 98 -11.89 -1.00 -7.45
N GLU A 99 -12.72 -0.53 -6.52
CA GLU A 99 -14.17 -0.39 -6.74
C GLU A 99 -14.52 0.68 -7.74
N ALA A 100 -13.90 1.85 -7.64
CA ALA A 100 -14.09 2.92 -8.61
C ALA A 100 -13.67 2.49 -10.02
N GLU A 101 -12.66 1.62 -10.12
CA GLU A 101 -12.18 1.04 -11.37
C GLU A 101 -13.01 -0.19 -11.83
N GLY A 102 -14.03 -0.59 -11.08
CA GLY A 102 -14.92 -1.72 -11.42
C GLY A 102 -14.26 -3.10 -11.28
N GLN A 103 -13.14 -3.19 -10.56
CA GLN A 103 -12.34 -4.40 -10.41
C GLN A 103 -12.71 -5.25 -9.18
N LEU A 104 -13.61 -4.74 -8.33
CA LEU A 104 -14.18 -5.49 -7.21
C LEU A 104 -15.67 -5.81 -7.44
N THR A 105 -16.03 -7.08 -7.21
CA THR A 105 -17.43 -7.52 -7.19
C THR A 105 -18.00 -7.35 -5.78
N THR A 106 -19.26 -6.91 -5.66
CA THR A 106 -19.95 -6.71 -4.38
C THR A 106 -19.90 -7.94 -3.45
N VAL A 107 -19.89 -9.15 -4.02
CA VAL A 107 -19.81 -10.41 -3.26
C VAL A 107 -18.45 -10.59 -2.57
N ARG A 108 -17.35 -10.14 -3.18
CA ARG A 108 -16.00 -10.22 -2.58
C ARG A 108 -15.85 -9.29 -1.37
N ARG A 109 -16.50 -8.11 -1.37
CA ARG A 109 -16.52 -7.17 -0.22
C ARG A 109 -17.08 -7.80 1.06
N HIS A 110 -18.28 -8.38 0.98
CA HIS A 110 -18.99 -8.89 2.16
C HIS A 110 -18.28 -10.06 2.86
N ARG A 111 -17.43 -10.78 2.13
CA ARG A 111 -16.68 -11.91 2.66
C ARG A 111 -15.43 -11.48 3.46
N TRP A 112 -14.88 -10.32 3.13
CA TRP A 112 -13.62 -9.82 3.67
C TRP A 112 -13.78 -8.71 4.71
N LEU A 113 -14.82 -7.88 4.58
CA LEU A 113 -15.17 -6.86 5.56
C LEU A 113 -16.43 -7.34 6.28
N PRO A 114 -16.32 -7.98 7.46
CA PRO A 114 -17.50 -8.22 8.28
C PRO A 114 -18.11 -6.86 8.59
N SER A 115 -19.33 -6.63 8.11
CA SER A 115 -20.11 -5.44 8.44
C SER A 115 -20.11 -5.28 9.95
N ARG A 116 -19.42 -4.25 10.47
CA ARG A 116 -19.51 -3.95 11.90
C ARG A 116 -20.96 -3.55 12.22
N PRO A 117 -21.56 -4.09 13.29
CA PRO A 117 -22.92 -3.75 13.71
C PRO A 117 -23.05 -2.30 14.20
#